data_AF-L7VW33-F1
#
_entry.id   AF-L7VW33-F1
#
_cell.length_a   1.000
_cell.length_b   1.000
_cell.length_c   1.000
_cell.angle_alpha   90.00
_cell.angle_beta   90.00
_cell.angle_gamma   90.00
#
_symmetry.space_group_name_H-M   'P 1'
#
loop_
_entity.id
_entity.type
_entity.pdbx_description
1 polymer ?
#
loop_
_entity_poly.entity_id
_entity_poly.type
_entity_poly.pdbx_seq_one_letter_code
_entity_poly.pdbx_strand_id
1 'polypeptide(L)'
;MQANLQPTKYVGLVADLMPNIRLMKYSGLFMHAFTGGSALLKNIYSSIHLVLILVQFALILVNMALNADEVNELSGNTITALFFTHSITKFIYLAVNQKNFYRTLNIWNQPNSHPLFAESDARYHSIALAKMRKLFFLVMLTTVASAVAWITITFFGESVKFANDKETNSTITVPIPRLPIKSFYPWDASQGMFYMISFGYQVYYLLFSMVHSNLCDVLFCSWLIFACEQLQHLKGIMKPLMELSASLDTYRPNSAALFRSLSANSKSELINNEEKEPVNDLDMSGIYNTKADWGAQFRAPSTLQTFNGINGTNPNGLTKKQEMMVRSAIKYWVERHKHVV
;
A
#
# COMPACT_ATOMS: atom_id res chain seq x y z
N MET A 1 16.08 24.43 12.08
CA MET A 1 14.79 25.15 12.17
C MET A 1 14.13 25.04 10.79
N GLN A 2 13.38 23.97 10.53
CA GLN A 2 12.68 23.76 9.25
C GLN A 2 11.21 24.08 9.46
N ALA A 3 10.73 25.05 8.66
CA ALA A 3 9.39 25.58 8.72
C ALA A 3 8.32 24.49 8.48
N ASN A 4 7.26 24.56 9.27
CA ASN A 4 6.00 23.86 9.08
C ASN A 4 5.42 24.19 7.69
N LEU A 5 5.73 23.36 6.70
CA LEU A 5 4.90 23.25 5.49
C LEU A 5 4.07 21.98 5.65
N GLN A 6 2.85 22.14 6.15
CA GLN A 6 1.85 21.07 6.09
C GLN A 6 1.56 20.78 4.60
N PRO A 7 1.63 19.53 4.12
CA PRO A 7 0.95 19.20 2.88
C PRO A 7 -0.55 19.23 3.17
N THR A 8 -1.24 20.28 2.70
CA THR A 8 -2.70 20.47 2.82
C THR A 8 -3.49 19.40 2.06
N LYS A 9 -2.83 18.58 1.23
CA LYS A 9 -3.39 17.39 0.60
C LYS A 9 -2.32 16.29 0.61
N TYR A 10 -2.60 15.16 1.25
CA TYR A 10 -1.77 13.97 1.07
C TYR A 10 -1.91 13.50 -0.38
N VAL A 11 -0.79 13.13 -1.00
CA VAL A 11 -0.73 12.69 -2.40
C VAL A 11 -0.20 11.26 -2.43
N GLY A 12 -0.64 10.48 -3.42
CA GLY A 12 -0.13 9.14 -3.65
C GLY A 12 -0.43 8.16 -2.52
N LEU A 13 0.50 7.24 -2.29
CA LEU A 13 0.36 6.11 -1.39
C LEU A 13 0.08 6.54 0.07
N VAL A 14 0.57 7.71 0.49
CA VAL A 14 0.27 8.28 1.82
C VAL A 14 -1.23 8.53 2.00
N ALA A 15 -1.92 9.00 0.96
CA ALA A 15 -3.35 9.26 1.00
C ALA A 15 -4.15 7.95 1.11
N ASP A 16 -3.70 6.90 0.42
CA ASP A 16 -4.35 5.59 0.42
C ASP A 16 -4.29 4.91 1.79
N LEU A 17 -3.12 4.98 2.44
CA LEU A 17 -2.85 4.39 3.74
C LEU A 17 -3.19 5.31 4.93
N MET A 18 -3.84 6.45 4.69
CA MET A 18 -4.10 7.42 5.76
C MET A 18 -4.81 6.83 7.00
N PRO A 19 -5.80 5.91 6.89
CA PRO A 19 -6.39 5.27 8.07
C PRO A 19 -5.36 4.52 8.92
N ASN A 20 -4.45 3.78 8.28
CA ASN A 20 -3.39 3.05 8.96
C ASN A 20 -2.37 4.02 9.60
N ILE A 21 -1.90 5.02 8.85
CA ILE A 21 -0.94 6.03 9.33
C ILE A 21 -1.49 6.82 10.53
N ARG A 22 -2.77 7.19 10.50
CA ARG A 22 -3.43 7.87 11.62
C ARG A 22 -3.47 6.98 12.86
N LEU A 23 -3.84 5.71 12.70
CA LEU A 23 -3.90 4.79 13.82
C LEU A 23 -2.51 4.49 14.38
N MET A 24 -1.48 4.35 13.54
CA MET A 24 -0.08 4.26 13.98
C MET A 24 0.32 5.46 14.83
N LYS A 25 -0.01 6.69 14.41
CA LYS A 25 0.24 7.88 15.23
C LYS A 25 -0.52 7.84 16.56
N TYR A 26 -1.83 7.61 16.53
CA TYR A 26 -2.65 7.63 17.75
C TYR A 26 -2.30 6.49 18.71
N SER A 27 -1.75 5.39 18.19
CA SER A 27 -1.25 4.31 19.02
C SER A 27 0.06 4.65 19.73
N GLY A 28 0.78 5.69 19.30
CA GLY A 28 2.07 6.09 19.88
C GLY A 28 3.29 5.59 19.12
N LEU A 29 3.14 5.00 17.93
CA LEU A 29 4.29 4.66 17.08
C LEU A 29 4.99 5.93 16.56
N PHE A 30 6.30 5.78 16.33
CA PHE A 30 7.20 6.81 15.85
C PHE A 30 6.96 7.17 14.36
N MET A 31 5.77 7.68 14.04
CA MET A 31 5.30 8.09 12.71
C MET A 31 4.84 9.55 12.72
N HIS A 32 5.78 10.51 12.60
CA HIS A 32 5.53 11.93 12.85
C HIS A 32 5.42 12.81 11.59
N ALA A 33 5.96 12.36 10.44
CA ALA A 33 6.10 13.18 9.23
C ALA A 33 4.76 13.61 8.59
N PHE A 34 3.73 12.77 8.65
CA PHE A 34 2.48 12.97 7.93
C PHE A 34 1.36 13.60 8.77
N THR A 35 1.68 14.33 9.85
CA THR A 35 0.64 14.98 10.66
C THR A 35 1.06 16.33 11.21
N GLY A 36 0.11 17.25 11.35
CA GLY A 36 0.34 18.57 11.97
C GLY A 36 0.62 18.51 13.47
N GLY A 37 1.13 19.61 14.03
CA GLY A 37 1.40 19.79 15.47
C GLY A 37 2.89 19.76 15.84
N SER A 38 3.19 20.21 17.07
CA SER A 38 4.58 20.32 17.59
C SER A 38 5.30 18.96 17.55
N ALA A 39 6.48 18.93 16.92
CA ALA A 39 7.32 17.74 16.83
C ALA A 39 7.75 17.23 18.22
N LEU A 40 7.99 18.16 19.15
CA LEU A 40 8.44 17.84 20.50
C LEU A 40 7.37 17.06 21.29
N LEU A 41 6.11 17.52 21.26
CA LEU A 41 5.01 16.84 21.95
C LEU A 41 4.75 15.43 21.41
N LYS A 42 4.88 15.24 20.09
CA LYS A 42 4.74 13.92 19.46
C LYS A 42 5.85 12.96 19.88
N ASN A 43 7.09 13.46 19.93
CA ASN A 43 8.24 12.65 20.36
C ASN A 43 8.10 12.25 21.83
N ILE A 44 7.66 13.16 22.70
CA ILE A 44 7.40 12.85 24.12
C ILE A 44 6.32 11.77 24.22
N TYR A 45 5.20 11.93 23.51
CA TYR A 45 4.10 10.97 23.52
C TYR A 45 4.56 9.56 23.11
N SER A 46 5.25 9.43 21.96
CA SER A 46 5.78 8.14 21.50
C SER A 46 6.85 7.56 22.43
N SER A 47 7.66 8.41 23.05
CA SER A 47 8.68 7.97 24.02
C SER A 47 8.04 7.43 25.31
N ILE A 48 6.97 8.06 25.80
CA ILE A 48 6.21 7.57 26.97
C ILE A 48 5.64 6.18 26.67
N HIS A 49 5.00 6.00 25.51
CA HIS A 49 4.48 4.69 25.10
C HIS A 49 5.59 3.63 25.03
N LEU A 50 6.75 3.97 24.45
CA LEU A 50 7.90 3.07 24.40
C LEU A 50 8.38 2.68 25.81
N VAL A 51 8.57 3.66 26.70
CA VAL A 51 9.01 3.40 28.08
C VAL A 51 8.01 2.53 28.82
N LEU A 52 6.71 2.82 28.71
CA LEU A 52 5.68 2.01 29.34
C LEU A 52 5.66 0.57 28.81
N ILE A 53 5.90 0.35 27.52
CA ILE A 53 5.98 -1.02 26.97
C ILE A 53 7.25 -1.73 27.45
N LEU A 54 8.40 -1.04 27.44
CA LEU A 54 9.67 -1.63 27.87
C LEU A 54 9.69 -1.98 29.36
N VAL A 55 9.09 -1.15 30.22
CA VAL A 55 8.98 -1.41 31.65
C VAL A 55 8.18 -2.70 31.88
N GLN A 56 6.98 -2.83 31.31
CA GLN A 56 6.18 -4.05 31.47
C GLN A 56 6.90 -5.28 30.92
N PHE A 57 7.60 -5.15 29.80
CA PHE A 57 8.38 -6.25 29.24
C PHE A 57 9.53 -6.69 30.17
N ALA A 58 10.25 -5.74 30.76
CA ALA A 58 11.29 -6.04 31.75
C ALA A 58 10.70 -6.77 32.98
N LEU A 59 9.53 -6.37 33.44
CA LEU A 59 8.82 -7.04 34.53
C LEU A 59 8.40 -8.49 34.20
N ILE A 60 8.08 -8.78 32.93
CA ILE A 60 7.85 -10.15 32.45
C ILE A 60 9.15 -10.95 32.47
N LEU A 61 10.27 -10.37 32.01
CA LEU A 61 11.57 -11.04 32.03
C LEU A 61 12.06 -11.33 33.45
N VAL A 62 11.86 -10.41 34.39
CA VAL A 62 12.17 -10.64 35.81
C VAL A 62 11.32 -11.78 36.36
N ASN A 63 10.02 -11.83 36.02
CA ASN A 63 9.16 -12.95 36.44
C ASN A 63 9.66 -14.30 35.90
N MET A 64 10.10 -14.33 34.66
CA MET A 64 10.68 -15.52 34.04
C MET A 64 11.95 -15.96 34.78
N ALA A 65 12.84 -15.02 35.12
CA ALA A 65 14.08 -15.31 35.84
C ALA A 65 13.81 -15.82 37.27
N LEU A 66 12.83 -15.25 37.97
CA LEU A 66 12.48 -15.64 39.34
C LEU A 66 11.78 -17.00 39.43
N ASN A 67 11.06 -17.42 38.39
CA ASN A 67 10.33 -18.70 38.36
C ASN A 67 11.00 -19.69 37.38
N ALA A 68 12.32 -19.60 37.19
CA ALA A 68 13.06 -20.48 36.28
C ALA A 68 13.21 -21.92 36.81
N ASP A 69 12.97 -22.14 38.10
CA ASP A 69 13.12 -23.45 38.76
C ASP A 69 12.06 -24.48 38.27
N GLU A 70 10.87 -24.02 37.85
CA GLU A 70 9.76 -24.89 37.42
C GLU A 70 9.60 -24.86 35.89
N VAL A 71 9.77 -26.02 35.23
CA VAL A 71 9.81 -26.12 33.75
C VAL A 71 8.51 -25.67 33.09
N ASN A 72 7.37 -25.98 33.71
CA ASN A 72 6.05 -25.60 33.19
C ASN A 72 5.84 -24.08 33.24
N GLU A 73 6.25 -23.43 34.33
CA GLU A 73 6.16 -21.97 34.47
C GLU A 73 7.19 -21.27 33.58
N LEU A 74 8.41 -21.81 33.48
CA LEU A 74 9.44 -21.28 32.60
C LEU A 74 9.01 -21.31 31.14
N SER A 75 8.47 -22.42 30.65
CA SER A 75 7.99 -22.55 29.26
C SER A 75 6.81 -21.60 28.97
N GLY A 76 5.84 -21.49 29.87
CA GLY A 76 4.73 -20.54 29.76
C GLY A 76 5.20 -19.08 29.70
N ASN A 77 6.12 -18.69 30.59
CA ASN A 77 6.70 -17.34 30.60
C ASN A 77 7.62 -17.08 29.39
N THR A 78 8.26 -18.11 28.85
CA THR A 78 9.09 -18.00 27.64
C THR A 78 8.23 -17.70 26.42
N ILE A 79 7.10 -18.39 26.26
CA ILE A 79 6.17 -18.15 25.14
C ILE A 79 5.63 -16.71 25.20
N THR A 80 5.22 -16.24 26.38
CA THR A 80 4.72 -14.86 26.52
C THR A 80 5.81 -13.83 26.25
N ALA A 81 7.04 -14.04 26.73
CA ALA A 81 8.17 -13.17 26.44
C ALA A 81 8.48 -13.12 24.93
N LEU A 82 8.54 -14.27 24.25
CA LEU A 82 8.76 -14.34 22.80
C LEU A 82 7.63 -13.67 22.02
N PHE A 83 6.38 -13.87 22.43
CA PHE A 83 5.21 -13.23 21.82
C PHE A 83 5.34 -11.70 21.81
N PHE A 84 5.67 -11.09 22.96
CA PHE A 84 5.82 -9.64 23.07
C PHE A 84 7.16 -9.11 22.52
N THR A 85 8.16 -9.97 22.35
CA THR A 85 9.43 -9.60 21.69
C THR A 85 9.18 -9.12 20.25
N HIS A 86 8.20 -9.71 19.55
CA HIS A 86 7.80 -9.25 18.20
C HIS A 86 7.33 -7.79 18.20
N SER A 87 6.46 -7.41 19.14
CA SER A 87 5.96 -6.04 19.24
C SER A 87 7.07 -5.03 19.52
N ILE A 88 7.99 -5.35 20.43
CA ILE A 88 9.08 -4.46 20.82
C ILE A 88 10.09 -4.31 19.67
N THR A 89 10.45 -5.41 19.03
CA THR A 89 11.39 -5.41 17.90
C THR A 89 10.84 -4.55 16.77
N LYS A 90 9.56 -4.70 16.40
CA LYS A 90 8.92 -3.88 15.35
C LYS A 90 8.81 -2.41 15.74
N PHE A 91 8.50 -2.12 17.00
CA PHE A 91 8.42 -0.75 17.51
C PHE A 91 9.77 -0.04 17.37
N ILE A 92 10.85 -0.67 17.85
CA ILE A 92 12.21 -0.13 17.78
C ILE A 92 12.68 -0.05 16.32
N TYR A 93 12.40 -1.08 15.51
CA TYR A 93 12.77 -1.09 14.10
C TYR A 93 12.16 0.09 13.34
N LEU A 94 10.87 0.37 13.55
CA LEU A 94 10.21 1.52 12.96
C LEU A 94 10.85 2.84 13.43
N ALA A 95 11.20 2.94 14.72
CA ALA A 95 11.82 4.14 15.31
C ALA A 95 13.22 4.43 14.73
N VAL A 96 14.02 3.40 14.48
CA VAL A 96 15.37 3.55 13.92
C VAL A 96 15.32 3.78 12.40
N ASN A 97 14.47 3.04 11.69
CA ASN A 97 14.41 3.06 10.22
C ASN A 97 13.36 4.01 9.62
N GLN A 98 12.87 5.00 10.38
CA GLN A 98 11.83 5.94 9.96
C GLN A 98 12.06 6.54 8.56
N LYS A 99 13.31 6.94 8.26
CA LYS A 99 13.67 7.55 6.97
C LYS A 99 13.35 6.64 5.78
N ASN A 100 13.60 5.34 5.92
CA ASN A 100 13.32 4.37 4.87
C ASN A 100 11.82 4.17 4.70
N PHE A 101 11.05 4.07 5.79
CA PHE A 101 9.59 4.01 5.73
C PHE A 101 8.99 5.24 5.04
N TYR A 102 9.46 6.45 5.36
CA TYR A 102 9.01 7.67 4.71
C TYR A 102 9.40 7.72 3.24
N ARG A 103 10.59 7.22 2.88
CA ARG A 103 11.01 7.11 1.48
C ARG A 103 10.08 6.19 0.70
N THR A 104 9.73 5.03 1.25
CA THR A 104 8.79 4.10 0.60
C THR A 104 7.40 4.71 0.44
N LEU A 105 6.88 5.37 1.47
CA LEU A 105 5.56 6.02 1.39
C LEU A 105 5.53 7.17 0.39
N ASN A 106 6.63 7.93 0.27
CA ASN A 106 6.73 9.06 -0.65
C ASN A 106 7.07 8.66 -2.10
N ILE A 107 7.44 7.39 -2.36
CA ILE A 107 7.86 6.96 -3.70
C ILE A 107 6.74 7.13 -4.73
N TRP A 108 5.49 7.08 -4.29
CA TRP A 108 4.31 7.16 -5.15
C TRP A 108 3.66 8.55 -5.20
N ASN A 109 4.35 9.59 -4.74
CA ASN A 109 3.82 10.96 -4.76
C ASN A 109 3.78 11.55 -6.19
N GLN A 110 4.60 11.02 -7.09
CA GLN A 110 4.67 11.42 -8.50
C GLN A 110 4.54 10.17 -9.40
N PRO A 111 3.34 9.57 -9.48
CA PRO A 111 3.14 8.40 -10.32
C PRO A 111 3.20 8.81 -11.80
N ASN A 112 3.86 7.99 -12.61
CA ASN A 112 3.76 8.11 -14.06
C ASN A 112 2.29 7.89 -14.49
N SER A 113 1.81 8.68 -15.46
CA SER A 113 0.45 8.58 -15.99
C SER A 113 0.46 8.72 -17.50
N HIS A 114 -0.44 7.99 -18.18
CA HIS A 114 -0.63 8.08 -19.62
C HIS A 114 -2.13 8.20 -19.92
N PRO A 115 -2.59 9.22 -20.67
CA PRO A 115 -4.02 9.46 -20.89
C PRO A 115 -4.79 8.24 -21.38
N LEU A 116 -4.20 7.44 -22.27
CA LEU A 116 -4.81 6.21 -22.81
C LEU A 116 -5.08 5.14 -21.77
N PHE A 117 -4.32 5.10 -20.67
CA PHE A 117 -4.38 4.05 -19.65
C PHE A 117 -4.85 4.56 -18.29
N ALA A 118 -5.22 5.84 -18.19
CA ALA A 118 -5.63 6.48 -16.95
C ALA A 118 -6.88 5.83 -16.35
N GLU A 119 -7.83 5.39 -17.18
CA GLU A 119 -9.02 4.67 -16.72
C GLU A 119 -8.67 3.31 -16.08
N SER A 120 -7.78 2.55 -16.74
CA SER A 120 -7.28 1.29 -16.22
C SER A 120 -6.52 1.50 -14.90
N ASP A 121 -5.66 2.52 -14.81
CA ASP A 121 -4.94 2.84 -13.58
C ASP A 121 -5.90 3.18 -12.43
N ALA A 122 -6.89 4.05 -12.68
CA ALA A 122 -7.90 4.41 -11.71
C ALA A 122 -8.71 3.19 -11.22
N ARG A 123 -9.06 2.27 -12.12
CA ARG A 123 -9.75 1.02 -11.78
C ARG A 123 -8.91 0.17 -10.82
N TYR A 124 -7.68 -0.19 -11.19
CA TYR A 124 -6.83 -1.04 -10.34
C TYR A 124 -6.40 -0.35 -9.04
N HIS A 125 -6.19 0.97 -9.07
CA HIS A 125 -5.95 1.77 -7.88
C HIS A 125 -7.13 1.71 -6.88
N SER A 126 -8.38 1.83 -7.36
CA SER A 126 -9.56 1.71 -6.51
C SER A 126 -9.71 0.31 -5.89
N ILE A 127 -9.35 -0.74 -6.64
CA ILE A 127 -9.36 -2.13 -6.16
C ILE A 127 -8.28 -2.34 -5.09
N ALA A 128 -7.07 -1.82 -5.31
CA ALA A 128 -5.99 -1.86 -4.34
C ALA A 128 -6.41 -1.20 -3.03
N LEU A 129 -6.96 0.01 -3.12
CA LEU A 129 -7.45 0.77 -1.97
C LEU A 129 -8.55 0.02 -1.21
N ALA A 130 -9.50 -0.60 -1.92
CA ALA A 130 -10.54 -1.41 -1.28
C ALA A 130 -9.95 -2.62 -0.53
N LYS A 131 -9.00 -3.33 -1.14
CA LYS A 131 -8.31 -4.49 -0.52
C LYS A 131 -7.47 -4.08 0.69
N MET A 132 -6.71 -2.98 0.58
CA MET A 132 -5.89 -2.44 1.68
C MET A 132 -6.76 -2.01 2.87
N ARG A 133 -7.88 -1.32 2.64
CA ARG A 133 -8.81 -0.93 3.70
C ARG A 133 -9.49 -2.14 4.32
N LYS A 134 -9.91 -3.13 3.52
CA LYS A 134 -10.51 -4.37 4.02
C LYS A 134 -9.53 -5.15 4.91
N LEU A 135 -8.27 -5.26 4.49
CA LEU A 135 -7.21 -5.87 5.30
C LEU A 135 -7.05 -5.15 6.64
N PHE A 136 -6.94 -3.82 6.61
CA PHE A 136 -6.81 -3.00 7.81
C PHE A 136 -7.94 -3.25 8.81
N PHE A 137 -9.21 -3.17 8.37
CA PHE A 137 -10.34 -3.38 9.27
C PHE A 137 -10.39 -4.80 9.83
N LEU A 138 -10.12 -5.82 9.02
CA LEU A 138 -10.13 -7.21 9.46
C LEU A 138 -9.05 -7.46 10.52
N VAL A 139 -7.81 -7.03 10.27
CA VAL A 139 -6.69 -7.22 11.21
C VAL A 139 -6.91 -6.43 12.49
N MET A 140 -7.38 -5.18 12.41
CA MET A 140 -7.62 -4.38 13.62
C MET A 140 -8.77 -4.93 14.46
N LEU A 141 -9.86 -5.38 13.83
CA LEU A 141 -10.99 -5.98 14.55
C LEU A 141 -10.59 -7.28 15.24
N THR A 142 -9.86 -8.16 14.54
CA THR A 142 -9.34 -9.41 15.12
C THR A 142 -8.33 -9.15 16.24
N THR A 143 -7.53 -8.08 16.14
CA THR A 143 -6.61 -7.67 17.22
C THR A 143 -7.36 -7.28 18.49
N VAL A 144 -8.40 -6.44 18.37
CA VAL A 144 -9.23 -6.04 19.52
C VAL A 144 -9.98 -7.24 20.09
N ALA A 145 -10.57 -8.08 19.23
CA ALA A 145 -11.24 -9.30 19.66
C ALA A 145 -10.30 -10.25 20.41
N SER A 146 -9.06 -10.42 19.92
CA SER A 146 -8.04 -11.23 20.58
C SER A 146 -7.60 -10.63 21.92
N ALA A 147 -7.50 -9.31 22.03
CA ALA A 147 -7.18 -8.65 23.29
C ALA A 147 -8.30 -8.83 24.32
N VAL A 148 -9.56 -8.66 23.91
CA VAL A 148 -10.73 -8.94 24.76
C VAL A 148 -10.75 -10.40 25.18
N ALA A 149 -10.55 -11.34 24.25
CA ALA A 149 -10.50 -12.77 24.55
C ALA A 149 -9.44 -13.11 25.61
N TRP A 150 -8.24 -12.53 25.49
CA TRP A 150 -7.16 -12.73 26.47
C TRP A 150 -7.57 -12.22 27.87
N ILE A 151 -8.14 -11.01 27.93
CA ILE A 151 -8.62 -10.43 29.20
C ILE A 151 -9.74 -11.29 29.78
N THR A 152 -10.68 -11.75 28.97
CA THR A 152 -11.78 -12.61 29.41
C THR A 152 -11.28 -13.93 29.97
N ILE A 153 -10.36 -14.62 29.27
CA ILE A 153 -9.77 -15.89 29.72
C ILE A 153 -9.09 -15.74 31.09
N THR A 154 -8.51 -14.57 31.37
CA THR A 154 -7.86 -14.29 32.67
C THR A 154 -8.81 -14.46 33.87
N PHE A 155 -10.11 -14.21 33.68
CA PHE A 155 -11.11 -14.37 34.74
C PHE A 155 -11.70 -15.78 34.82
N PHE A 156 -11.45 -16.63 33.83
CA PHE A 156 -11.91 -18.01 33.81
C PHE A 156 -10.76 -18.95 34.24
N GLY A 157 -10.84 -19.43 35.47
CA GLY A 157 -9.91 -20.42 36.01
C GLY A 157 -9.45 -20.12 37.44
N GLU A 158 -8.73 -21.09 38.00
CA GLU A 158 -8.02 -20.93 39.27
C GLU A 158 -6.69 -20.20 39.04
N SER A 159 -6.42 -19.18 39.85
CA SER A 159 -5.23 -18.34 39.74
C SER A 159 -4.14 -18.86 40.66
N VAL A 160 -3.62 -20.04 40.34
CA VAL A 160 -2.55 -20.71 41.11
C VAL A 160 -1.34 -20.96 40.22
N LYS A 161 -0.14 -20.85 40.80
CA LYS A 161 1.11 -21.32 40.20
C LYS A 161 1.56 -22.59 40.91
N PHE A 162 2.21 -23.49 40.17
CA PHE A 162 2.89 -24.63 40.77
C PHE A 162 4.29 -24.19 41.19
N ALA A 163 4.63 -24.39 42.46
CA ALA A 163 5.96 -24.17 42.99
C ALA A 163 6.45 -25.46 43.65
N ASN A 164 7.71 -25.80 43.44
CA ASN A 164 8.33 -26.93 44.11
C ASN A 164 8.81 -26.48 45.50
N ASP A 165 8.35 -27.16 46.55
CA ASP A 165 8.78 -26.90 47.91
C ASP A 165 10.20 -27.45 48.14
N LYS A 166 11.13 -26.57 48.56
CA LYS A 166 12.55 -26.92 48.73
C LYS A 166 12.81 -27.80 49.95
N GLU A 167 11.86 -27.90 50.88
CA GLU A 167 11.99 -28.75 52.07
C GLU A 167 11.39 -30.15 51.87
N THR A 168 10.26 -30.27 51.16
CA THR A 168 9.55 -31.56 50.98
C THR A 168 9.62 -32.15 49.57
N ASN A 169 10.22 -31.45 48.60
CA ASN A 169 10.23 -31.82 47.17
C ASN A 169 8.84 -32.12 46.59
N SER A 170 7.79 -31.54 47.18
CA SER A 170 6.41 -31.71 46.75
C SER A 170 5.92 -30.47 45.99
N THR A 171 5.05 -30.67 45.01
CA THR A 171 4.46 -29.57 44.23
C THR A 171 3.34 -28.92 45.03
N ILE A 172 3.56 -27.70 45.50
CA ILE A 172 2.54 -26.88 46.18
C ILE A 172 1.92 -25.87 45.21
N THR A 173 0.63 -25.59 45.39
CA THR A 173 -0.06 -24.54 44.64
C THR A 173 0.01 -23.23 45.42
N VAL A 174 0.63 -22.21 44.82
CA VAL A 174 0.74 -20.87 45.41
C VAL A 174 -0.26 -19.94 44.70
N PRO A 175 -1.12 -19.20 45.44
CA PRO A 175 -2.04 -18.26 44.81
C PRO A 175 -1.27 -17.12 44.15
N ILE A 176 -1.65 -16.78 42.91
CA ILE A 176 -1.08 -15.67 42.15
C ILE A 176 -2.14 -14.61 41.86
N PRO A 177 -1.74 -13.33 41.74
CA PRO A 177 -2.66 -12.26 41.37
C PRO A 177 -3.29 -12.55 40.00
N ARG A 178 -4.61 -12.32 39.89
CA ARG A 178 -5.39 -12.53 38.66
C ARG A 178 -5.10 -11.43 37.64
N LEU A 179 -3.98 -11.56 36.95
CA LEU A 179 -3.50 -10.59 35.98
C LEU A 179 -3.40 -11.22 34.58
N PRO A 180 -3.72 -10.48 33.49
CA PRO A 180 -3.65 -11.01 32.12
C PRO A 180 -2.31 -11.60 31.73
N ILE A 181 -1.24 -11.09 32.32
CA ILE A 181 0.13 -11.54 32.09
C ILE A 181 0.78 -11.78 33.45
N LYS A 182 1.37 -12.97 33.62
CA LYS A 182 2.22 -13.28 34.77
C LYS A 182 3.48 -12.40 34.70
N SER A 183 3.55 -11.37 35.53
CA SER A 183 4.70 -10.46 35.62
C SER A 183 5.02 -10.13 37.07
N PHE A 184 6.29 -9.82 37.33
CA PHE A 184 6.75 -9.39 38.63
C PHE A 184 6.39 -7.93 38.82
N TYR A 185 5.94 -7.55 40.01
CA TYR A 185 5.81 -6.15 40.40
C TYR A 185 6.54 -5.95 41.73
N PRO A 186 7.21 -4.81 41.92
CA PRO A 186 7.87 -4.50 43.18
C PRO A 186 6.87 -4.17 44.31
N TRP A 187 5.58 -4.00 43.99
CA TRP A 187 4.48 -3.87 44.93
C TRP A 187 3.61 -5.13 44.96
N ASP A 188 2.83 -5.30 46.02
CA ASP A 188 1.86 -6.38 46.12
C ASP A 188 0.66 -6.12 45.19
N ALA A 189 0.57 -6.92 44.11
CA ALA A 189 -0.50 -6.86 43.14
C ALA A 189 -1.64 -7.85 43.43
N SER A 190 -1.65 -8.50 44.60
CA SER A 190 -2.68 -9.48 44.96
C SER A 190 -3.99 -8.86 45.45
N GLN A 191 -3.94 -7.69 46.09
CA GLN A 191 -5.10 -7.05 46.72
C GLN A 191 -5.07 -5.52 46.63
N GLY A 192 -6.23 -4.89 46.76
CA GLY A 192 -6.37 -3.43 46.94
C GLY A 192 -6.25 -2.58 45.67
N MET A 193 -5.89 -1.31 45.84
CA MET A 193 -5.79 -0.32 44.74
C MET A 193 -4.68 -0.66 43.74
N PHE A 194 -3.57 -1.22 44.21
CA PHE A 194 -2.43 -1.59 43.37
C PHE A 194 -2.75 -2.72 42.39
N TYR A 195 -3.69 -3.62 42.73
CA TYR A 195 -4.22 -4.60 41.79
C TYR A 195 -4.91 -3.91 40.60
N MET A 196 -5.82 -2.95 40.87
CA MET A 196 -6.57 -2.25 39.81
C MET A 196 -5.65 -1.46 38.88
N ILE A 197 -4.61 -0.82 39.44
CA ILE A 197 -3.60 -0.10 38.65
C ILE A 197 -2.81 -1.07 37.77
N SER A 198 -2.34 -2.18 38.34
CA SER A 198 -1.56 -3.19 37.61
C SER A 198 -2.38 -3.83 36.50
N PHE A 199 -3.64 -4.18 36.78
CA PHE A 199 -4.58 -4.71 35.81
C PHE A 199 -4.84 -3.74 34.67
N GLY A 200 -5.16 -2.47 34.97
CA GLY A 200 -5.37 -1.43 33.96
C GLY A 200 -4.13 -1.20 33.09
N TYR A 201 -2.94 -1.21 33.70
CA TYR A 201 -1.67 -1.11 33.00
C TYR A 201 -1.39 -2.31 32.08
N GLN A 202 -1.72 -3.54 32.51
CA GLN A 202 -1.59 -4.72 31.67
C GLN A 202 -2.59 -4.75 30.52
N VAL A 203 -3.83 -4.30 30.73
CA VAL A 203 -4.82 -4.15 29.65
C VAL A 203 -4.31 -3.16 28.60
N TYR A 204 -3.77 -2.02 29.06
CA TYR A 204 -3.11 -1.07 28.17
C TYR A 204 -1.93 -1.71 27.42
N TYR A 205 -1.01 -2.37 28.14
CA TYR A 205 0.15 -3.01 27.53
C TYR A 205 -0.23 -4.04 26.48
N LEU A 206 -1.19 -4.90 26.78
CA LEU A 206 -1.64 -5.97 25.89
C LEU A 206 -2.26 -5.38 24.62
N LEU A 207 -3.19 -4.44 24.76
CA LEU A 207 -3.86 -3.81 23.62
C LEU A 207 -2.85 -3.06 22.74
N PHE A 208 -2.02 -2.20 23.33
CA PHE A 208 -1.09 -1.38 22.56
C PHE A 208 0.03 -2.21 21.93
N SER A 209 0.59 -3.21 22.62
CA SER A 209 1.65 -4.07 22.06
C SER A 209 1.14 -4.86 20.86
N MET A 210 -0.06 -5.44 20.94
CA MET A 210 -0.66 -6.16 19.82
C MET A 210 -1.00 -5.23 18.65
N VAL A 211 -1.59 -4.06 18.94
CA VAL A 211 -1.88 -3.04 17.94
C VAL A 211 -0.60 -2.56 17.23
N HIS A 212 0.49 -2.31 17.96
CA HIS A 212 1.75 -1.87 17.37
C HIS A 212 2.36 -2.89 16.42
N SER A 213 2.41 -4.16 16.83
CA SER A 213 2.90 -5.23 15.95
C SER A 213 2.06 -5.34 14.68
N ASN A 214 0.74 -5.40 14.84
CA ASN A 214 -0.18 -5.65 13.73
C ASN A 214 -0.30 -4.45 12.78
N LEU A 215 -0.17 -3.21 13.26
CA LEU A 215 -0.15 -2.03 12.40
C LEU A 215 1.08 -2.00 11.49
N CYS A 216 2.25 -2.37 12.00
CA CYS A 216 3.47 -2.50 11.21
C CYS A 216 3.33 -3.59 10.14
N ASP A 217 2.72 -4.73 10.48
CA ASP A 217 2.48 -5.81 9.53
C ASP A 217 1.46 -5.41 8.46
N VAL A 218 0.36 -4.74 8.85
CA VAL A 218 -0.64 -4.23 7.91
C VAL A 218 -0.02 -3.18 6.99
N LEU A 219 0.88 -2.33 7.48
CA LEU A 219 1.60 -1.37 6.65
C LEU A 219 2.40 -2.07 5.55
N PHE A 220 3.22 -3.05 5.93
CA PHE A 220 4.03 -3.82 5.00
C PHE A 220 3.17 -4.63 4.01
N CYS A 221 2.18 -5.38 4.50
CA CYS A 221 1.25 -6.14 3.66
C CYS A 221 0.45 -5.24 2.71
N SER A 222 0.08 -4.04 3.14
CA SER A 222 -0.62 -3.07 2.28
C SER A 222 0.26 -2.57 1.14
N TRP A 223 1.58 -2.42 1.35
CA TRP A 223 2.51 -2.11 0.26
C TRP A 223 2.58 -3.24 -0.76
N LEU A 224 2.61 -4.50 -0.31
CA LEU A 224 2.62 -5.65 -1.20
C LEU A 224 1.31 -5.79 -1.99
N ILE A 225 0.15 -5.56 -1.35
CA ILE A 225 -1.15 -5.53 -2.04
C ILE A 225 -1.14 -4.44 -3.10
N PHE A 226 -0.67 -3.25 -2.75
CA PHE A 226 -0.58 -2.14 -3.69
C PHE A 226 0.28 -2.51 -4.90
N ALA A 227 1.51 -2.98 -4.68
CA ALA A 227 2.41 -3.41 -5.74
C ALA A 227 1.82 -4.53 -6.62
N CYS A 228 1.14 -5.51 -6.01
CA CYS A 228 0.49 -6.61 -6.72
C CYS A 228 -0.60 -6.11 -7.69
N GLU A 229 -1.48 -5.20 -7.24
CA GLU A 229 -2.53 -4.65 -8.10
C GLU A 229 -1.93 -3.72 -9.17
N GLN A 230 -0.82 -3.02 -8.89
CA GLN A 230 -0.08 -2.25 -9.89
C GLN A 230 0.55 -3.15 -10.98
N LEU A 231 1.05 -4.33 -10.61
CA LEU A 231 1.51 -5.32 -11.60
C LEU A 231 0.34 -5.92 -12.40
N GLN A 232 -0.83 -6.11 -11.78
CA GLN A 232 -2.03 -6.54 -12.49
C GLN A 232 -2.52 -5.48 -13.49
N HIS A 233 -2.48 -4.20 -13.12
CA HIS A 233 -2.71 -3.10 -14.07
C HIS A 233 -1.76 -3.20 -15.26
N LEU A 234 -0.47 -3.37 -14.99
CA LEU A 234 0.57 -3.46 -16.01
C LEU A 234 0.37 -4.68 -16.94
N LYS A 235 -0.08 -5.81 -16.40
CA LYS A 235 -0.47 -7.00 -17.17
C LYS A 235 -1.73 -6.75 -18.01
N GLY A 236 -2.72 -6.04 -17.45
CA GLY A 236 -3.96 -5.70 -18.13
C GLY A 236 -3.77 -4.79 -19.34
N ILE A 237 -2.80 -3.86 -19.29
CA ILE A 237 -2.49 -2.97 -20.41
C ILE A 237 -1.61 -3.63 -21.50
N MET A 238 -1.01 -4.80 -21.23
CA MET A 238 -0.11 -5.45 -22.18
C MET A 238 -0.81 -5.91 -23.46
N LYS A 239 -2.05 -6.43 -23.35
CA LYS A 239 -2.84 -6.87 -24.50
C LYS A 239 -3.26 -5.70 -25.41
N PRO A 240 -3.89 -4.61 -24.91
CA PRO A 240 -4.16 -3.42 -25.71
C PRO A 240 -2.91 -2.79 -26.33
N LEU A 241 -1.78 -2.78 -25.61
CA LEU A 241 -0.52 -2.25 -26.11
C LEU A 241 0.05 -3.10 -27.25
N MET A 242 -0.03 -4.43 -27.13
CA MET A 242 0.38 -5.36 -28.18
C MET A 242 -0.53 -5.26 -29.41
N GLU A 243 -1.84 -5.11 -29.23
CA GLU A 243 -2.80 -4.91 -30.32
C GLU A 243 -2.54 -3.58 -31.05
N LEU A 244 -2.26 -2.50 -30.30
CA LEU A 244 -1.86 -1.21 -30.87
C LEU A 244 -0.57 -1.39 -31.69
N SER A 245 0.45 -2.05 -31.14
CA SER A 245 1.71 -2.33 -31.83
C SER A 245 1.54 -3.21 -33.08
N ALA A 246 0.71 -4.26 -33.00
CA ALA A 246 0.48 -5.22 -34.09
C ALA A 246 -0.32 -4.61 -35.24
N SER A 247 -1.32 -3.76 -34.94
CA SER A 247 -2.05 -2.99 -35.97
C SER A 247 -1.13 -2.03 -36.73
N LEU A 248 -0.03 -1.61 -36.10
CA LEU A 248 0.96 -0.71 -36.67
C LEU A 248 2.05 -1.47 -37.45
N ASP A 249 2.45 -2.66 -37.00
CA ASP A 249 3.37 -3.54 -37.74
C ASP A 249 2.73 -4.15 -39.00
N THR A 250 1.40 -4.34 -39.00
CA THR A 250 0.66 -4.89 -40.15
C THR A 250 0.24 -3.84 -41.17
N TYR A 251 0.43 -2.54 -40.88
CA TYR A 251 0.19 -1.47 -41.85
C TYR A 251 1.31 -1.47 -42.89
N ARG A 252 1.17 -2.32 -43.91
CA ARG A 252 2.05 -2.32 -45.07
C ARG A 252 1.67 -1.13 -45.96
N PRO A 253 2.50 -0.07 -46.07
CA PRO A 253 2.25 0.94 -47.08
C PRO A 253 2.26 0.22 -48.45
N ASN A 254 1.25 0.48 -49.28
CA ASN A 254 1.15 -0.01 -50.66
C ASN A 254 0.82 -1.50 -50.90
N SER A 255 -0.11 -2.12 -50.16
CA SER A 255 -0.76 -3.35 -50.66
C SER A 255 -1.49 -3.13 -52.00
N ALA A 256 -2.09 -1.95 -52.21
CA ALA A 256 -2.75 -1.58 -53.46
C ALA A 256 -1.80 -1.35 -54.65
N ALA A 257 -0.53 -0.98 -54.42
CA ALA A 257 0.44 -0.85 -55.51
C ALA A 257 0.93 -2.22 -56.01
N LEU A 258 0.92 -3.23 -55.13
CA LEU A 258 1.28 -4.61 -55.47
C LEU A 258 0.25 -5.22 -56.44
N PHE A 259 -1.04 -4.89 -56.27
CA PHE A 259 -2.10 -5.26 -57.22
C PHE A 259 -2.15 -4.41 -58.49
N ARG A 260 -1.57 -3.20 -58.50
CA ARG A 260 -1.39 -2.41 -59.75
C ARG A 260 -0.19 -2.89 -60.58
N SER A 261 0.81 -3.54 -59.97
CA SER A 261 1.99 -4.03 -60.70
C SER A 261 1.69 -5.22 -61.63
N LEU A 262 0.63 -5.99 -61.38
CA LEU A 262 0.20 -7.07 -62.27
C LEU A 262 -0.81 -6.64 -63.36
N SER A 263 -1.42 -5.46 -63.25
CA SER A 263 -2.39 -4.98 -64.25
C SER A 263 -1.82 -3.99 -65.27
N ALA A 264 -0.49 -3.77 -65.26
CA ALA A 264 0.19 -2.81 -66.15
C ALA A 264 0.20 -3.20 -67.65
N ASN A 265 -0.48 -4.28 -68.05
CA ASN A 265 -0.61 -4.70 -69.45
C ASN A 265 -2.05 -4.74 -70.00
N SER A 266 -3.09 -4.36 -69.24
CA SER A 266 -4.43 -4.19 -69.83
C SER A 266 -4.64 -2.73 -70.23
N LYS A 267 -4.49 -2.45 -71.52
CA LYS A 267 -4.96 -1.22 -72.17
C LYS A 267 -6.49 -1.19 -72.19
N SER A 268 -7.12 -0.93 -71.06
CA SER A 268 -8.55 -0.61 -70.98
C SER A 268 -8.67 0.81 -70.46
N GLU A 269 -9.22 1.68 -71.32
CA GLU A 269 -9.38 3.11 -71.10
C GLU A 269 -10.08 3.41 -69.76
N LEU A 270 -9.55 4.40 -69.06
CA LEU A 270 -10.13 4.89 -67.82
C LEU A 270 -11.48 5.55 -68.09
N ILE A 271 -12.50 5.10 -67.39
CA ILE A 271 -13.74 5.87 -67.20
C ILE A 271 -13.35 7.18 -66.51
N ASN A 272 -13.52 8.30 -67.23
CA ASN A 272 -13.48 9.64 -66.65
C ASN A 272 -14.56 9.70 -65.57
N ASN A 273 -14.17 9.79 -64.30
CA ASN A 273 -15.08 10.19 -63.24
C ASN A 273 -15.37 11.68 -63.44
N GLU A 274 -16.62 11.94 -63.81
CA GLU A 274 -17.20 13.24 -64.04
C GLU A 274 -16.97 14.21 -62.86
N GLU A 275 -16.90 15.48 -63.24
CA GLU A 275 -16.68 16.63 -62.39
C GLU A 275 -17.69 16.69 -61.23
N LYS A 276 -17.19 17.12 -60.07
CA LYS A 276 -18.00 17.46 -58.90
C LYS A 276 -19.02 18.55 -59.24
N GLU A 277 -20.29 18.20 -59.25
CA GLU A 277 -21.38 19.16 -59.06
C GLU A 277 -21.44 19.68 -57.61
N PRO A 278 -21.88 20.94 -57.38
CA PRO A 278 -21.90 21.55 -56.07
C PRO A 278 -22.99 20.99 -55.14
N VAL A 279 -22.69 21.09 -53.86
CA VAL A 279 -23.40 20.59 -52.68
C VAL A 279 -24.86 21.02 -52.64
N ASN A 280 -25.79 20.06 -52.63
CA ASN A 280 -27.13 20.26 -52.09
C ASN A 280 -27.15 19.87 -50.60
N ASP A 281 -27.57 20.83 -49.78
CA ASP A 281 -27.87 20.67 -48.37
C ASP A 281 -28.91 19.57 -48.15
N LEU A 282 -28.76 18.84 -47.03
CA LEU A 282 -29.61 17.73 -46.52
C LEU A 282 -29.07 16.32 -46.79
N ASP A 283 -27.82 16.05 -46.39
CA ASP A 283 -27.41 14.68 -46.05
C ASP A 283 -27.38 14.49 -44.52
N MET A 284 -28.48 13.97 -43.99
CA MET A 284 -28.69 13.60 -42.58
C MET A 284 -27.99 12.27 -42.24
N SER A 285 -26.78 12.04 -42.75
CA SER A 285 -25.95 10.86 -42.48
C SER A 285 -24.83 11.14 -41.46
N GLY A 286 -24.63 12.42 -41.09
CA GLY A 286 -23.56 12.86 -40.18
C GLY A 286 -23.85 12.78 -38.68
N ILE A 287 -25.06 12.41 -38.25
CA ILE A 287 -25.48 12.53 -36.83
C ILE A 287 -24.96 11.39 -35.94
N TYR A 288 -24.47 10.27 -36.51
CA TYR A 288 -23.91 9.15 -35.74
C TYR A 288 -22.48 8.77 -36.15
N ASN A 289 -21.63 9.77 -36.44
CA ASN A 289 -20.22 9.51 -36.71
C ASN A 289 -19.34 9.94 -35.53
N THR A 290 -19.00 8.98 -34.67
CA THR A 290 -18.07 9.08 -33.52
C THR A 290 -16.63 9.48 -33.90
N LYS A 291 -16.35 9.75 -35.18
CA LYS A 291 -15.06 10.30 -35.65
C LYS A 291 -14.92 11.81 -35.47
N ALA A 292 -16.01 12.57 -35.34
CA ALA A 292 -15.93 14.04 -35.21
C ALA A 292 -15.40 14.49 -33.83
N ASP A 293 -15.61 13.69 -32.78
CA ASP A 293 -15.24 14.06 -31.40
C ASP A 293 -13.75 13.82 -31.08
N TRP A 294 -13.02 13.12 -31.95
CA TRP A 294 -11.58 12.89 -31.80
C TRP A 294 -10.71 14.04 -32.32
N GLY A 295 -11.30 15.04 -32.99
CA GLY A 295 -10.57 16.12 -33.65
C GLY A 295 -10.42 17.41 -32.84
N ALA A 296 -11.22 17.63 -31.80
CA ALA A 296 -11.45 18.99 -31.30
C ALA A 296 -10.62 19.43 -30.06
N GLN A 297 -9.91 18.54 -29.36
CA GLN A 297 -9.20 18.91 -28.12
C GLN A 297 -7.66 18.89 -28.18
N PHE A 298 -7.03 18.63 -29.33
CA PHE A 298 -5.59 18.80 -29.49
C PHE A 298 -5.24 20.11 -30.22
N ARG A 299 -5.57 21.26 -29.61
CA ARG A 299 -4.89 22.52 -29.94
C ARG A 299 -3.71 22.70 -28.98
N ALA A 300 -2.56 22.15 -29.38
CA ALA A 300 -1.28 22.49 -28.77
C ALA A 300 -0.92 23.97 -29.05
N PRO A 301 -0.12 24.63 -28.20
CA PRO A 301 0.20 26.05 -28.33
C PRO A 301 0.93 26.34 -29.64
N SER A 302 0.61 27.49 -30.22
CA SER A 302 0.99 27.99 -31.54
C SER A 302 2.47 28.36 -31.69
N THR A 303 3.39 27.41 -31.47
CA THR A 303 4.83 27.58 -31.75
C THR A 303 5.49 26.39 -32.48
N LEU A 304 4.76 25.33 -32.84
CA LEU A 304 5.29 24.35 -33.79
C LEU A 304 4.90 24.72 -35.23
N GLN A 305 5.85 25.39 -35.87
CA GLN A 305 5.85 25.71 -37.29
C GLN A 305 5.51 24.50 -38.17
N THR A 306 4.67 24.78 -39.15
CA THR A 306 4.34 24.00 -40.33
C THR A 306 5.60 23.40 -40.97
N PHE A 307 5.84 22.10 -40.78
CA PHE A 307 6.78 21.35 -41.63
C PHE A 307 6.07 20.98 -42.93
N ASN A 308 6.09 21.91 -43.87
CA ASN A 308 5.76 21.69 -45.26
C ASN A 308 7.03 21.18 -45.96
N GLY A 309 6.96 19.99 -46.58
CA GLY A 309 8.02 19.48 -47.45
C GLY A 309 9.01 18.53 -46.77
N ILE A 310 8.75 17.24 -46.95
CA ILE A 310 9.68 16.13 -47.26
C ILE A 310 8.91 14.86 -46.95
N ASN A 311 8.64 14.08 -48.00
CA ASN A 311 8.21 12.68 -47.94
C ASN A 311 9.27 11.87 -47.16
N GLY A 312 9.23 11.98 -45.83
CA GLY A 312 9.92 11.07 -44.92
C GLY A 312 9.05 9.83 -44.76
N THR A 313 9.08 8.98 -45.76
CA THR A 313 8.49 7.65 -45.74
C THR A 313 9.16 6.87 -44.61
N ASN A 314 8.53 6.87 -43.44
CA ASN A 314 8.93 6.00 -42.34
C ASN A 314 8.88 4.55 -42.88
N PRO A 315 9.89 3.70 -42.63
CA PRO A 315 9.96 2.36 -43.23
C PRO A 315 8.73 1.48 -42.94
N ASN A 316 7.94 1.84 -41.93
CA ASN A 316 6.74 1.10 -41.51
C ASN A 316 5.42 1.73 -41.99
N GLY A 317 5.42 2.81 -42.79
CA GLY A 317 4.18 3.42 -43.30
C GLY A 317 3.28 4.12 -42.25
N LEU A 318 3.70 4.18 -40.99
CA LEU A 318 2.99 4.89 -39.93
C LEU A 318 3.01 6.41 -40.12
N THR A 319 1.92 7.06 -39.70
CA THR A 319 1.97 8.50 -39.43
C THR A 319 2.88 8.76 -38.23
N LYS A 320 3.68 9.84 -38.27
CA LYS A 320 4.57 10.25 -37.16
C LYS A 320 3.85 10.40 -35.81
N LYS A 321 2.54 10.69 -35.84
CA LYS A 321 1.68 10.78 -34.64
C LYS A 321 1.40 9.42 -34.00
N GLN A 322 1.13 8.39 -34.80
CA GLN A 322 0.88 7.03 -34.29
C GLN A 322 2.13 6.41 -33.69
N GLU A 323 3.29 6.61 -34.33
CA GLU A 323 4.56 6.13 -33.79
C GLU A 323 4.90 6.80 -32.46
N MET A 324 4.68 8.12 -32.36
CA MET A 324 4.89 8.85 -31.11
C MET A 324 3.96 8.35 -29.98
N MET A 325 2.71 8.00 -30.30
CA MET A 325 1.74 7.45 -29.35
C MET A 325 2.15 6.06 -28.83
N VAL A 326 2.64 5.16 -29.69
CA VAL A 326 3.13 3.84 -29.24
C VAL A 326 4.38 3.99 -28.38
N ARG A 327 5.33 4.83 -28.79
CA ARG A 327 6.55 5.09 -28.02
C ARG A 327 6.22 5.66 -26.64
N SER A 328 5.24 6.58 -26.54
CA SER A 328 4.80 7.10 -25.24
C SER A 328 4.10 6.05 -24.38
N ALA A 329 3.31 5.16 -24.99
CA ALA A 329 2.65 4.04 -24.31
C ALA A 329 3.66 3.01 -23.77
N ILE A 330 4.67 2.63 -24.58
CA ILE A 330 5.75 1.73 -24.15
C ILE A 330 6.58 2.39 -23.04
N LYS A 331 6.93 3.68 -23.19
CA LYS A 331 7.64 4.42 -22.15
C LYS A 331 6.84 4.42 -20.84
N TYR A 332 5.53 4.62 -20.90
CA TYR A 332 4.66 4.52 -19.73
C TYR A 332 4.76 3.15 -19.05
N TRP A 333 4.61 2.08 -19.83
CA TRP A 333 4.68 0.71 -19.34
C TRP A 333 6.02 0.40 -18.66
N VAL A 334 7.14 0.72 -19.33
CA VAL A 334 8.49 0.47 -18.82
C VAL A 334 8.78 1.26 -17.55
N GLU A 335 8.46 2.55 -17.53
CA GLU A 335 8.71 3.39 -16.35
C GLU A 335 7.80 3.01 -15.18
N ARG A 336 6.55 2.59 -15.43
CA ARG A 336 5.66 2.08 -14.38
C ARG A 336 6.16 0.74 -13.83
N HIS A 337 6.67 -0.15 -14.68
CA HIS A 337 7.28 -1.41 -14.23
C HIS A 337 8.51 -1.17 -13.35
N LYS A 338 9.44 -0.31 -13.79
CA LYS A 338 10.62 0.09 -13.02
C LYS A 338 10.30 0.78 -11.69
N HIS A 339 9.15 1.43 -11.60
CA HIS A 339 8.71 2.10 -10.38
C HIS A 339 8.13 1.12 -9.35
N VAL A 340 7.55 0.01 -9.82
CA VAL A 340 6.97 -1.03 -8.96
C VAL A 340 8.03 -2.02 -8.46
N VAL A 341 8.95 -2.44 -9.35
CA VAL A 341 10.07 -3.34 -9.05
C VAL A 341 11.19 -2.56 -8.36
#